data_AF-A0A158L2K1-F1
#
_entry.id   AF-A0A158L2K1-F1
#
_cell.length_a   1.000
_cell.length_b   1.000
_cell.length_c   1.000
_cell.angle_alpha   90.00
_cell.angle_beta   90.00
_cell.angle_gamma   90.00
#
_symmetry.space_group_name_H-M   'P 1'
#
loop_
_entity.id
_entity.type
_entity.pdbx_description
1 polymer ?
#
loop_
_entity_poly.entity_id
_entity_poly.type
_entity_poly.pdbx_seq_one_letter_code
_entity_poly.pdbx_strand_id
1 'polypeptide(L)' 'MKWTDTRPTTPGYYWLRFVDDRSPQQTIAEISEVPGNGMGEYVVILMGDDSIMELDDAFFDGGLFAGPIEPPLIEDRP' A
#
# COMPACT_ATOMS: atom_id res chain seq x y z
N MET A 1 -2.95 -10.68 12.81
CA MET A 1 -2.76 -10.08 11.47
C MET A 1 -1.94 -11.04 10.62
N LYS A 2 -2.30 -11.25 9.34
CA LYS A 2 -1.64 -12.21 8.44
C LYS A 2 -1.11 -11.48 7.21
N TRP A 3 0.13 -11.76 6.84
CA TRP A 3 0.74 -11.29 5.60
C TRP A 3 0.30 -12.16 4.42
N THR A 4 0.03 -11.53 3.28
CA THR A 4 -0.33 -12.19 2.03
C THR A 4 0.38 -11.53 0.86
N ASP A 5 0.70 -12.33 -0.15
CA ASP A 5 1.18 -11.93 -1.47
C ASP A 5 0.02 -11.50 -2.41
N THR A 6 -1.23 -11.57 -1.94
CA THR A 6 -2.39 -11.12 -2.70
C THR A 6 -2.52 -9.60 -2.60
N ARG A 7 -2.58 -8.93 -3.74
CA ARG A 7 -2.80 -7.48 -3.84
C ARG A 7 -4.17 -7.12 -3.23
N PRO A 8 -4.26 -6.11 -2.35
CA PRO A 8 -5.54 -5.70 -1.77
C PRO A 8 -6.51 -5.17 -2.84
N THR A 9 -7.77 -5.58 -2.75
CA THR A 9 -8.84 -5.08 -3.64
C THR A 9 -9.84 -4.19 -2.90
N THR A 10 -9.47 -3.72 -1.72
CA THR A 10 -10.31 -2.87 -0.87
C THR A 10 -9.49 -1.65 -0.45
N PRO A 11 -9.99 -0.42 -0.67
CA PRO A 11 -9.30 0.78 -0.23
C PRO A 11 -9.03 0.79 1.29
N GLY A 12 -7.93 1.43 1.69
CA GLY A 12 -7.54 1.58 3.09
C GLY A 12 -6.04 1.51 3.31
N TYR A 13 -5.62 1.52 4.57
CA TYR A 13 -4.21 1.43 4.95
C TYR A 13 -3.79 -0.02 5.11
N TYR A 14 -2.60 -0.35 4.63
CA TYR A 14 -2.01 -1.68 4.72
C TYR A 14 -0.54 -1.58 5.13
N TRP A 15 -0.07 -2.54 5.91
CA TRP A 15 1.36 -2.77 6.01
C TRP A 15 1.85 -3.39 4.70
N LEU A 16 2.95 -2.85 4.18
CA LEU A 16 3.67 -3.35 3.02
C LEU A 16 5.08 -3.76 3.43
N ARG A 17 5.50 -4.95 3.00
CA ARG A 17 6.86 -5.46 3.23
C ARG A 17 7.41 -6.05 1.94
N PHE A 18 8.63 -5.67 1.57
CA PHE A 18 9.40 -6.37 0.54
C PHE A 18 10.25 -7.49 1.18
N VAL A 19 10.23 -8.68 0.56
CA VAL A 19 10.97 -9.87 1.03
C VAL A 19 12.32 -10.01 0.32
N ASP A 20 12.62 -9.15 -0.66
CA ASP A 20 13.85 -9.21 -1.44
C ASP A 20 15.02 -8.42 -0.82
N ASP A 21 16.19 -8.49 -1.47
CA ASP A 21 17.44 -7.86 -1.05
C ASP A 21 17.42 -6.32 -1.14
N ARG A 22 16.31 -5.68 -1.57
CA ARG A 22 16.16 -4.21 -1.61
C ARG A 22 15.89 -3.64 -0.22
N SER A 23 16.65 -4.12 0.78
CA SER A 23 16.44 -3.94 2.21
C SER A 23 15.08 -4.45 2.71
N PRO A 24 14.99 -5.04 3.90
CA PRO A 24 13.72 -5.37 4.54
C PRO A 24 12.99 -4.09 4.96
N GLN A 25 12.50 -3.32 3.98
CA GLN A 25 11.74 -2.11 4.20
C GLN A 25 10.29 -2.52 4.44
N GLN A 26 9.85 -2.25 5.66
CA GLN A 26 8.45 -2.28 6.03
C GLN A 26 7.96 -0.83 6.04
N THR A 27 6.88 -0.57 5.32
CA THR A 27 6.23 0.74 5.30
C THR A 27 4.72 0.58 5.40
N ILE A 28 4.02 1.69 5.57
CA ILE A 28 2.57 1.77 5.45
C ILE A 28 2.25 2.24 4.04
N ALA A 29 1.31 1.55 3.41
CA ALA A 29 0.78 1.87 2.11
C ALA A 29 -0.70 2.22 2.23
N GLU A 30 -1.12 3.34 1.64
CA GLU A 30 -2.54 3.63 1.43
C GLU A 30 -2.95 3.11 0.05
N ILE A 31 -3.96 2.26 0.02
CA ILE A 31 -4.60 1.77 -1.20
C ILE A 31 -5.83 2.62 -1.46
N SER A 32 -5.85 3.30 -2.60
CA SER A 32 -6.94 4.20 -2.98
C SER A 32 -7.45 3.86 -4.38
N GLU A 33 -8.77 3.84 -4.55
CA GLU A 33 -9.40 3.58 -5.85
C GLU A 33 -9.33 4.84 -6.73
N VAL A 34 -9.01 4.68 -8.02
CA VAL A 34 -8.97 5.77 -8.99
C VAL A 34 -10.39 6.10 -9.46
N PRO A 35 -10.96 7.27 -9.11
CA PRO A 35 -12.30 7.61 -9.52
C PRO A 35 -12.36 7.90 -11.03
N GLY A 36 -13.33 7.29 -11.71
CA GLY A 36 -13.72 7.66 -13.07
C GLY A 36 -13.26 6.74 -14.20
N ASN A 37 -12.46 5.69 -13.94
CA ASN A 37 -12.01 4.80 -15.01
C ASN A 37 -12.88 3.54 -15.22
N GLY A 38 -13.91 3.33 -14.38
CA GLY A 38 -14.89 2.24 -14.54
C GLY A 38 -14.33 0.81 -14.40
N MET A 39 -13.00 0.65 -14.26
CA MET A 39 -12.29 -0.62 -14.20
C MET A 39 -11.85 -1.05 -12.79
N GLY A 40 -12.13 -0.26 -11.75
CA GLY A 40 -11.71 -0.60 -10.38
C GLY A 40 -10.18 -0.63 -10.23
N GLU A 41 -9.51 0.40 -10.75
CA GLU A 41 -8.06 0.57 -10.63
C GLU A 41 -7.70 1.13 -9.26
N TYR A 42 -6.57 0.67 -8.72
CA TYR A 42 -6.08 1.10 -7.41
C TYR A 42 -4.68 1.68 -7.54
N VAL A 43 -4.42 2.73 -6.78
CA VAL A 43 -3.10 3.30 -6.57
C VAL A 43 -2.63 3.03 -5.15
N VAL A 44 -1.31 3.02 -5.00
CA VAL A 44 -0.60 2.86 -3.75
C VAL A 44 0.14 4.13 -3.45
N ILE A 45 -0.09 4.68 -2.26
CA ILE A 45 0.64 5.83 -1.73
C ILE A 45 1.55 5.31 -0.62
N LEU A 46 2.86 5.40 -0.83
CA LEU A 46 3.83 4.96 0.17
C LEU A 46 4.06 6.06 1.20
N MET A 47 3.74 5.75 2.46
CA MET A 47 3.99 6.68 3.56
C MET A 47 5.50 6.85 3.75
N GLY A 48 5.99 8.07 3.58
CA GLY A 48 7.41 8.43 3.73
C GLY A 48 8.22 8.54 2.43
N ASP A 49 7.62 8.27 1.27
CA ASP A 49 8.30 8.35 -0.05
C ASP A 49 7.58 9.29 -1.04
N ASP A 50 6.51 9.97 -0.62
CA ASP A 50 5.64 10.88 -1.41
C ASP A 50 5.22 10.37 -2.81
N SER A 51 5.40 9.07 -3.05
CA SER A 51 5.26 8.44 -4.35
C SER A 51 3.89 7.77 -4.45
N ILE A 52 3.23 8.02 -5.58
CA ILE A 52 1.95 7.42 -5.96
C ILE A 52 2.22 6.51 -7.15
N MET A 53 1.90 5.23 -7.02
CA MET A 53 2.15 4.20 -8.04
C MET A 53 0.88 3.37 -8.26
N GLU A 54 0.74 2.75 -9.43
CA GLU A 54 -0.36 1.81 -9.69
C GLU A 54 -0.14 0.54 -8.86
N LEU A 55 -1.20 -0.01 -8.25
CA LEU A 55 -1.09 -1.22 -7.42
C LEU A 55 -0.63 -2.45 -8.22
N ASP A 56 -0.82 -2.44 -9.53
CA ASP A 56 -0.39 -3.50 -10.41
C ASP A 56 1.03 -3.35 -10.97
N ASP A 57 1.71 -2.24 -10.67
CA ASP A 57 3.10 -1.98 -11.05
C ASP A 57 4.04 -3.09 -10.55
N ALA A 58 5.02 -3.46 -11.38
CA ALA A 58 6.04 -4.46 -11.08
C ALA A 58 6.89 -4.11 -9.84
N PHE A 59 6.89 -2.85 -9.42
CA PHE A 59 7.46 -2.43 -8.14
C PHE A 59 6.92 -3.25 -6.96
N PHE A 60 5.63 -3.59 -6.97
CA PHE A 60 4.99 -4.37 -5.91
C PHE A 60 5.12 -5.89 -6.06
N ASP A 61 5.83 -6.36 -7.09
CA ASP A 61 6.06 -7.79 -7.28
C ASP A 61 6.97 -8.33 -6.17
N GLY A 62 6.45 -9.32 -5.43
CA GLY A 62 7.10 -9.84 -4.22
C GLY A 62 6.82 -9.04 -2.95
N GLY A 63 5.96 -8.03 -3.02
CA GLY A 63 5.42 -7.32 -1.86
C GLY A 63 4.42 -8.19 -1.09
N LEU A 64 4.55 -8.18 0.24
CA LEU A 64 3.57 -8.75 1.16
C LEU A 64 2.74 -7.63 1.76
N PHE A 65 1.42 -7.81 1.73
CA PHE A 65 0.44 -6.91 2.31
C PHE A 65 -0.17 -7.52 3.57
N ALA A 66 -0.44 -6.68 4.57
CA ALA A 66 -1.25 -7.05 5.72
C ALA A 66 -2.19 -5.90 6.08
N GLY A 67 -3.49 -6.16 6.15
CA GLY A 67 -4.48 -5.13 6.46
C GLY A 67 -5.92 -5.58 6.19
N PRO A 68 -6.87 -4.63 6.17
CA PRO A 68 -6.66 -3.20 6.42
C PRO A 68 -6.26 -2.91 7.89
N ILE A 69 -5.54 -1.80 8.11
CA ILE A 69 -5.22 -1.24 9.43
C ILE A 69 -5.93 0.09 9.63
N GLU A 70 -6.00 0.53 10.89
CA GLU A 70 -6.38 1.91 11.19
C GLU A 70 -5.35 2.87 10.57
N PRO A 71 -5.79 4.05 10.09
CA PRO A 71 -4.88 5.07 9.60
C PRO A 71 -3.80 5.35 10.66
N PRO A 72 -2.52 5.47 10.29
CA PRO A 72 -1.55 6.02 11.22
C PRO A 72 -2.07 7.39 11.65
N LEU A 73 -2.18 7.60 12.97
CA LEU A 73 -2.59 8.88 13.53
C LEU A 73 -1.60 9.94 13.03
N ILE A 74 -2.01 10.70 12.02
CA ILE A 74 -1.40 11.99 11.74
C ILE A 74 -1.87 12.84 12.92
N GLU A 75 -1.07 12.90 13.99
CA GLU A 75 -1.26 13.95 14.97
C GLU A 75 -1.21 15.25 14.17
N ASP A 76 -2.37 15.91 14.04
CA ASP A 76 -2.49 17.30 13.65
C ASP A 76 -1.53 18.05 14.58
N ARG A 77 -0.29 18.27 14.11
CA ARG A 77 0.67 19.05 14.88
C ARG A 77 0.12 20.47 14.90
N PRO A 78 -0.19 21.02 16.08
CA PRO A 78 -0.71 22.38 16.20
C PRO A 78 0.28 23.43 15.70
#